data_AF-A0AAV4BIY9-F1
#
_entry.id   AF-A0AAV4BIY9-F1
#
_cell.length_a   1.000
_cell.length_b   1.000
_cell.length_c   1.000
_cell.angle_alpha   90.00
_cell.angle_beta   90.00
_cell.angle_gamma   90.00
#
_symmetry.space_group_name_H-M   'P 1'
#
loop_
_entity.id
_entity.type
_entity.pdbx_description
1 polymer ?
#
loop_
_entity_poly.entity_id
_entity_poly.type
_entity_poly.pdbx_seq_one_letter_code
_entity_poly.pdbx_strand_id
1 'polypeptide(L)'
;MISHGTLAPVQDKVSKLINLTIPTTKKQVRSFMGMLNYYRAFIPDFASIAAPLTNLLRKGSPEKVCWNQSGQQSFDTIKDLLSSDPILIIPDINEQFLVRSDASDTGLGAVLLQERNQHLMPCRYASRRLSPRECNYSVIERECLAIIFAVRQFSKFLAFRTFVLQTDHKPLSFLKVSAPKNSRLMRWALSLQEYSFHIVPIPENKNVQADALSRLC
;
A
#
# COMPACT_ATOMS: atom_id res chain seq x y z
N MET A 1 -19.60 5.22 -5.51
CA MET A 1 -20.65 6.20 -5.19
C MET A 1 -20.47 6.60 -3.74
N ILE A 2 -20.77 7.86 -3.39
CA ILE A 2 -20.82 8.28 -1.99
C ILE A 2 -22.20 7.87 -1.47
N SER A 3 -22.24 6.95 -0.52
CA SER A 3 -23.45 6.60 0.22
C SER A 3 -23.08 6.61 1.71
N HIS A 4 -23.82 7.34 2.54
CA HIS A 4 -23.68 7.36 4.01
C HIS A 4 -22.25 7.55 4.57
N GLY A 5 -21.41 8.35 3.93
CA GLY A 5 -20.05 8.63 4.46
C GLY A 5 -19.03 7.50 4.25
N THR A 6 -19.32 6.54 3.36
CA THR A 6 -18.35 5.52 2.88
C THR A 6 -18.07 5.67 1.38
N LEU A 7 -16.81 5.47 0.99
CA LEU A 7 -16.33 5.57 -0.40
C LEU A 7 -16.48 4.18 -0.99
N ALA A 8 -17.65 3.87 -1.54
CA ALA A 8 -17.79 2.68 -2.35
C ALA A 8 -17.21 2.93 -3.74
N PRO A 9 -16.42 2.02 -4.34
CA PRO A 9 -16.12 2.10 -5.75
C PRO A 9 -17.43 2.16 -6.54
N VAL A 10 -17.46 2.91 -7.65
CA VAL A 10 -18.69 3.04 -8.46
C VAL A 10 -19.08 1.63 -8.92
N GLN A 11 -20.19 1.09 -8.40
CA GLN A 11 -20.58 -0.31 -8.62
C GLN A 11 -20.65 -0.68 -10.11
N ASP A 12 -20.98 0.28 -10.96
CA ASP A 12 -21.06 0.13 -12.43
C ASP A 12 -19.68 -0.08 -13.12
N LYS A 13 -18.59 0.32 -12.46
CA LYS A 13 -17.21 0.07 -12.92
C LYS A 13 -16.59 -1.17 -12.27
N VAL A 14 -17.05 -1.55 -11.07
CA VAL A 14 -16.63 -2.79 -10.39
C VAL A 14 -17.28 -4.01 -11.01
N SER A 15 -18.57 -3.94 -11.34
CA SER A 15 -19.29 -4.99 -12.07
C SER A 15 -18.63 -5.30 -13.43
N LYS A 16 -18.11 -4.28 -14.13
CA LYS A 16 -17.29 -4.49 -15.34
C LYS A 16 -15.99 -5.23 -15.05
N LEU A 17 -15.34 -5.00 -13.90
CA LEU A 17 -14.13 -5.72 -13.48
C LEU A 17 -14.41 -7.15 -13.04
N ILE A 18 -15.51 -7.38 -12.31
CA ILE A 18 -15.97 -8.70 -11.87
C ILE A 18 -16.36 -9.56 -13.06
N ASN A 19 -17.06 -8.99 -14.05
CA ASN A 19 -17.54 -9.71 -15.24
C ASN A 19 -16.51 -9.82 -16.36
N LEU A 20 -15.26 -9.33 -16.17
CA LEU A 20 -14.21 -9.50 -17.18
C LEU A 20 -13.88 -10.99 -17.35
N THR A 21 -13.88 -11.43 -18.60
CA THR A 21 -13.33 -12.73 -18.99
C THR A 21 -11.83 -12.76 -18.77
N ILE A 22 -11.27 -13.95 -18.54
CA ILE A 22 -9.84 -14.17 -18.35
C ILE A 22 -9.06 -13.55 -19.54
N PRO A 23 -8.11 -12.64 -19.29
CA PRO A 23 -7.26 -12.06 -20.34
C PRO A 23 -6.45 -13.14 -21.07
N THR A 24 -6.57 -13.22 -22.39
CA THR A 24 -5.79 -14.17 -23.23
C THR A 24 -4.60 -13.52 -23.91
N THR A 25 -4.54 -12.18 -23.91
CA THR A 25 -3.48 -11.39 -24.56
C THR A 25 -2.84 -10.39 -23.60
N LYS A 26 -1.57 -10.02 -23.88
CA LYS A 26 -0.86 -8.99 -23.10
C LYS A 26 -1.60 -7.66 -23.08
N LYS A 27 -2.27 -7.28 -24.17
CA LYS A 27 -3.06 -6.04 -24.26
C LYS A 27 -4.24 -6.07 -23.28
N GLN A 28 -4.94 -7.19 -23.17
CA GLN A 28 -6.03 -7.36 -22.20
C GLN A 28 -5.51 -7.34 -20.76
N VAL A 29 -4.37 -8.00 -20.49
CA VAL A 29 -3.74 -7.94 -19.15
C VAL A 29 -3.35 -6.50 -18.79
N ARG A 30 -2.76 -5.73 -19.72
CA ARG A 30 -2.44 -4.30 -19.49
C ARG A 30 -3.69 -3.47 -19.23
N SER A 31 -4.76 -3.71 -19.99
CA SER A 31 -6.03 -3.00 -19.81
C SER A 31 -6.64 -3.30 -18.44
N PHE A 32 -6.66 -4.56 -18.04
CA PHE A 32 -7.11 -5.00 -16.71
C PHE A 32 -6.28 -4.34 -15.59
N MET A 33 -4.96 -4.41 -15.67
CA MET A 33 -4.06 -3.76 -14.71
C MET A 33 -4.25 -2.24 -14.66
N GLY A 34 -4.51 -1.60 -15.81
CA GLY A 34 -4.82 -0.19 -15.90
C GLY A 34 -6.12 0.18 -15.17
N MET A 35 -7.14 -0.66 -15.24
CA MET A 35 -8.39 -0.48 -14.48
C MET A 35 -8.17 -0.68 -12.99
N LEU A 36 -7.37 -1.68 -12.60
CA LEU A 36 -7.04 -1.95 -11.20
C LEU A 36 -6.23 -0.84 -10.53
N ASN A 37 -5.47 -0.03 -11.28
CA ASN A 37 -4.72 1.09 -10.70
C ASN A 37 -5.59 2.07 -9.92
N TYR A 38 -6.86 2.24 -10.30
CA TYR A 38 -7.81 3.06 -9.53
C TYR A 38 -8.17 2.38 -8.20
N TYR A 39 -8.35 1.05 -8.22
CA TYR A 39 -8.80 0.27 -7.08
C TYR A 39 -7.69 -0.27 -6.18
N ARG A 40 -6.42 -0.13 -6.57
CA ARG A 40 -5.26 -0.56 -5.78
C ARG A 40 -5.26 -0.01 -4.36
N ALA A 41 -5.89 1.14 -4.16
CA ALA A 41 -6.00 1.79 -2.86
C ALA A 41 -6.96 1.07 -1.91
N PHE A 42 -7.89 0.28 -2.46
CA PHE A 42 -8.93 -0.49 -1.76
C PHE A 42 -8.52 -1.94 -1.50
N ILE A 43 -7.52 -2.43 -2.24
CA ILE A 43 -7.03 -3.80 -2.15
C ILE A 43 -5.81 -3.82 -1.22
N PRO A 44 -5.88 -4.49 -0.06
CA PRO A 44 -4.68 -4.76 0.71
C PRO A 44 -3.73 -5.63 -0.13
N ASP A 45 -2.45 -5.28 -0.11
CA ASP A 45 -1.35 -6.06 -0.67
C ASP A 45 -1.37 -6.17 -2.19
N PHE A 46 -1.96 -5.16 -2.84
CA PHE A 46 -2.18 -5.16 -4.28
C PHE A 46 -0.92 -5.51 -5.11
N ALA A 47 0.25 -4.99 -4.72
CA ALA A 47 1.51 -5.23 -5.45
C ALA A 47 1.87 -6.71 -5.57
N SER A 48 1.62 -7.48 -4.51
CA SER A 48 1.93 -8.90 -4.38
C SER A 48 0.90 -9.74 -5.06
N ILE A 49 -0.37 -9.46 -4.77
CA ILE A 49 -1.50 -10.13 -5.38
C ILE A 49 -1.43 -9.95 -6.89
N ALA A 50 -1.11 -8.75 -7.40
CA ALA A 50 -0.97 -8.48 -8.82
C ALA A 50 0.41 -8.85 -9.42
N ALA A 51 1.36 -9.37 -8.62
CA ALA A 51 2.70 -9.71 -9.11
C ALA A 51 2.69 -10.79 -10.21
N PRO A 52 1.90 -11.88 -10.12
CA PRO A 52 1.78 -12.86 -11.20
C PRO A 52 1.33 -12.20 -12.52
N LEU A 53 0.32 -11.32 -12.46
CA LEU A 53 -0.18 -10.60 -13.63
C LEU A 53 0.84 -9.61 -14.20
N THR A 54 1.58 -8.93 -13.32
CA THR A 54 2.65 -8.01 -13.72
C THR A 54 3.79 -8.75 -14.41
N ASN A 55 4.11 -9.97 -13.98
CA ASN A 55 5.15 -10.80 -14.61
C ASN A 55 4.78 -11.19 -16.04
N LEU A 56 3.49 -11.41 -16.33
CA LEU A 56 2.99 -11.67 -17.70
C LEU A 56 3.24 -10.48 -18.65
N LEU A 57 3.45 -9.27 -18.12
CA LEU A 57 3.67 -8.05 -18.89
C LEU A 57 5.14 -7.70 -19.15
N ARG A 58 6.09 -8.48 -18.61
CA ARG A 58 7.53 -8.19 -18.76
C ARG A 58 7.98 -8.18 -20.22
N LYS A 59 9.03 -7.39 -20.48
CA LYS A 59 9.72 -7.32 -21.77
C LYS A 59 10.35 -8.69 -22.04
N GLY A 60 10.05 -9.29 -23.20
CA GLY A 60 10.50 -10.66 -23.55
C GLY A 60 9.46 -11.77 -23.35
N SER A 61 8.37 -11.56 -22.62
CA SER A 61 7.29 -12.57 -22.54
C SER A 61 6.49 -12.63 -23.86
N PRO A 62 5.86 -13.78 -24.22
CA PRO A 62 5.08 -13.90 -25.44
C PRO A 62 3.84 -12.98 -25.49
N GLU A 63 3.41 -12.57 -26.68
CA GLU A 63 2.17 -11.79 -26.93
C GLU A 63 0.91 -12.52 -26.46
N LYS A 64 0.87 -13.83 -26.75
CA LYS A 64 -0.12 -14.76 -26.22
C LYS A 64 0.24 -15.08 -24.77
N VAL A 65 -0.71 -14.84 -23.87
CA VAL A 65 -0.48 -15.03 -22.44
C VAL A 65 -0.61 -16.51 -22.11
N CYS A 66 0.46 -17.12 -21.60
CA CYS A 66 0.37 -18.43 -20.96
C CYS A 66 -0.24 -18.23 -19.56
N TRP A 67 -1.56 -18.28 -19.50
CA TRP A 67 -2.29 -18.14 -18.25
C TRP A 67 -2.07 -19.39 -17.39
N ASN A 68 -1.39 -19.22 -16.25
CA ASN A 68 -1.05 -20.30 -15.34
C ASN A 68 -1.90 -20.19 -14.05
N GLN A 69 -1.78 -21.20 -13.18
CA GLN A 69 -2.54 -21.26 -11.93
C GLN A 69 -2.30 -20.04 -11.02
N SER A 70 -1.08 -19.50 -10.98
CA SER A 70 -0.79 -18.30 -10.17
C SER A 70 -1.40 -17.02 -10.75
N GLY A 71 -1.48 -16.90 -12.08
CA GLY A 71 -2.23 -15.84 -12.75
C GLY A 71 -3.73 -15.93 -12.47
N GLN A 72 -4.29 -17.14 -12.46
CA GLN A 72 -5.70 -17.37 -12.13
C GLN A 72 -6.01 -17.01 -10.67
N GLN A 73 -5.23 -17.52 -9.73
CA GLN A 73 -5.39 -17.21 -8.30
C GLN A 73 -5.31 -15.70 -8.03
N SER A 74 -4.35 -15.02 -8.64
CA SER A 74 -4.21 -13.56 -8.57
C SER A 74 -5.47 -12.84 -9.06
N PHE A 75 -5.98 -13.25 -10.22
CA PHE A 75 -7.16 -12.65 -10.85
C PHE A 75 -8.43 -12.85 -10.00
N ASP A 76 -8.64 -14.06 -9.49
CA ASP A 76 -9.81 -14.39 -8.66
C ASP A 76 -9.74 -13.67 -7.30
N THR A 77 -8.58 -13.68 -6.64
CA THR A 77 -8.38 -12.96 -5.37
C THR A 77 -8.67 -11.47 -5.51
N ILE A 78 -8.22 -10.84 -6.61
CA ILE A 78 -8.52 -9.43 -6.88
C ILE A 78 -10.02 -9.20 -7.06
N LYS A 79 -10.72 -10.09 -7.77
CA LYS A 79 -12.17 -9.98 -7.95
C LYS A 79 -12.91 -10.15 -6.63
N ASP A 80 -12.52 -11.10 -5.79
CA ASP A 80 -13.14 -11.34 -4.49
C ASP A 80 -12.95 -10.15 -3.55
N LEU A 81 -11.75 -9.57 -3.51
CA LEU A 81 -11.45 -8.37 -2.72
C LEU A 81 -12.15 -7.11 -3.22
N LEU A 82 -12.51 -7.06 -4.51
CA LEU A 82 -13.32 -5.98 -5.08
C LEU A 82 -14.82 -6.20 -4.92
N SER A 83 -15.25 -7.45 -4.76
CA SER A 83 -16.67 -7.85 -4.62
C SER A 83 -17.14 -7.85 -3.17
N SER A 84 -16.23 -8.12 -2.22
CA SER A 84 -16.47 -7.87 -0.81
C SER A 84 -16.50 -6.36 -0.58
N ASP A 85 -17.58 -5.86 0.04
CA ASP A 85 -17.79 -4.43 0.28
C ASP A 85 -16.50 -3.76 0.81
N PRO A 86 -16.14 -2.57 0.29
CA PRO A 86 -14.89 -1.93 0.69
C PRO A 86 -14.93 -1.54 2.16
N ILE A 87 -13.98 -2.07 2.94
CA ILE A 87 -13.75 -1.68 4.34
C ILE A 87 -13.20 -0.23 4.43
N LEU A 88 -13.02 0.46 3.30
CA LEU A 88 -12.51 1.82 3.27
C LEU A 88 -13.59 2.86 3.59
N ILE A 89 -13.30 3.69 4.59
CA ILE A 89 -14.12 4.88 4.90
C ILE A 89 -13.70 6.07 4.04
N ILE A 90 -14.61 7.05 3.88
CA ILE A 90 -14.22 8.33 3.27
C ILE A 90 -13.29 9.06 4.23
N PRO A 91 -12.10 9.49 3.77
CA PRO A 91 -11.21 10.32 4.56
C PRO A 91 -11.93 11.64 4.91
N ASP A 92 -12.07 11.93 6.20
CA ASP A 92 -12.49 13.25 6.66
C ASP A 92 -11.26 14.13 6.86
N ILE A 93 -11.12 15.19 6.07
CA ILE A 93 -9.93 16.04 6.10
C ILE A 93 -9.76 16.85 7.39
N ASN A 94 -10.79 16.90 8.23
CA ASN A 94 -10.79 17.61 9.52
C ASN A 94 -10.43 16.69 10.69
N GLU A 95 -10.47 15.38 10.49
CA GLU A 95 -10.14 14.39 11.51
C GLU A 95 -8.66 14.00 11.45
N GLN A 96 -8.11 13.57 12.58
CA GLN A 96 -6.72 13.17 12.66
C GLN A 96 -6.45 11.90 11.86
N PHE A 97 -5.42 11.95 11.02
CA PHE A 97 -4.92 10.77 10.31
C PHE A 97 -3.95 9.96 11.15
N LEU A 98 -4.04 8.64 11.02
CA LEU A 98 -3.03 7.71 11.48
C LEU A 98 -2.40 7.01 10.28
N VAL A 99 -1.09 6.82 10.31
CA VAL A 99 -0.34 6.12 9.27
C VAL A 99 0.34 4.93 9.89
N ARG A 100 0.09 3.75 9.34
CA ARG A 100 0.89 2.55 9.61
C ARG A 100 1.73 2.24 8.40
N SER A 101 2.95 1.80 8.63
CA SER A 101 3.86 1.34 7.58
C SER A 101 4.66 0.17 8.10
N ASP A 102 5.03 -0.72 7.20
CA ASP A 102 5.87 -1.86 7.51
C ASP A 102 6.70 -2.29 6.29
N ALA A 103 7.82 -2.97 6.56
CA ALA A 103 8.72 -3.47 5.54
C ALA A 103 9.03 -4.95 5.72
N SER A 104 9.09 -5.67 4.59
CA SER A 104 9.60 -7.04 4.54
C SER A 104 10.89 -7.12 3.76
N ASP A 105 11.36 -8.34 3.51
CA ASP A 105 12.49 -8.61 2.63
C ASP A 105 12.22 -8.25 1.16
N THR A 106 10.95 -8.18 0.77
CA THR A 106 10.53 -8.13 -0.63
C THR A 106 9.66 -6.92 -0.97
N GLY A 107 9.04 -6.27 0.02
CA GLY A 107 8.18 -5.11 -0.22
C GLY A 107 7.92 -4.23 0.97
N LEU A 108 7.10 -3.22 0.70
CA LEU A 108 6.68 -2.18 1.63
C LEU A 108 5.16 -2.13 1.64
N GLY A 109 4.58 -2.09 2.84
CA GLY A 109 3.16 -1.90 3.07
C GLY A 109 2.89 -0.62 3.85
N ALA A 110 1.77 0.04 3.56
CA ALA A 110 1.31 1.20 4.31
C ALA A 110 -0.21 1.34 4.27
N VAL A 111 -0.76 1.87 5.37
CA VAL A 111 -2.20 2.11 5.55
C VAL A 111 -2.42 3.49 6.14
N LEU A 112 -3.26 4.29 5.48
CA LEU A 112 -3.84 5.50 6.04
C LEU A 112 -5.12 5.12 6.76
N LEU A 113 -5.26 5.52 8.02
CA LEU A 113 -6.33 5.16 8.94
C LEU A 113 -6.95 6.42 9.52
N GLN A 114 -8.23 6.33 9.90
CA GLN A 114 -8.89 7.30 10.78
C GLN A 114 -9.75 6.58 11.79
N GLU A 115 -9.93 7.18 12.95
CA GLU A 115 -10.86 6.69 13.94
C GLU A 115 -12.29 7.04 13.54
N ARG A 116 -13.19 6.05 13.53
CA ARG A 116 -14.63 6.25 13.42
C ARG A 116 -15.34 5.34 14.39
N ASN A 117 -16.29 5.89 15.15
CA ASN A 117 -17.05 5.15 16.16
C ASN A 117 -16.12 4.32 17.08
N GLN A 118 -15.00 4.91 17.53
CA GLN A 118 -13.98 4.26 18.38
C GLN A 118 -13.20 3.10 17.73
N HIS A 119 -13.29 2.95 16.41
CA HIS A 119 -12.56 1.92 15.65
C HIS A 119 -11.64 2.57 14.63
N LEU A 120 -10.42 2.04 14.50
CA LEU A 120 -9.50 2.45 13.44
C LEU A 120 -9.93 1.83 12.12
N MET A 121 -10.39 2.68 11.21
CA MET A 121 -10.89 2.28 9.91
C MET A 121 -9.91 2.71 8.81
N PRO A 122 -9.59 1.83 7.86
CA PRO A 122 -8.69 2.17 6.77
C PRO A 122 -9.36 3.19 5.85
N CYS A 123 -8.60 4.22 5.48
CA CYS A 123 -8.97 5.21 4.48
C CYS A 123 -8.31 4.89 3.13
N ARG A 124 -7.10 4.31 3.17
CA ARG A 124 -6.32 4.00 1.97
C ARG A 124 -5.21 3.00 2.24
N TYR A 125 -5.04 2.03 1.35
CA TYR A 125 -3.89 1.14 1.31
C TYR A 125 -2.84 1.60 0.29
N ALA A 126 -1.60 1.22 0.56
CA ALA A 126 -0.48 1.42 -0.33
C ALA A 126 0.52 0.28 -0.16
N SER A 127 0.96 -0.31 -1.28
CA SER A 127 2.08 -1.26 -1.24
C SER A 127 2.95 -1.11 -2.49
N ARG A 128 4.21 -1.53 -2.38
CA ARG A 128 5.08 -1.73 -3.54
C ARG A 128 6.16 -2.76 -3.22
N ARG A 129 6.65 -3.41 -4.26
CA ARG A 129 7.85 -4.25 -4.17
C ARG A 129 9.10 -3.40 -3.99
N LEU A 130 10.07 -3.94 -3.27
CA LEU A 130 11.42 -3.41 -3.19
C LEU A 130 12.12 -3.63 -4.53
N SER A 131 12.92 -2.65 -4.94
CA SER A 131 13.86 -2.84 -6.05
C SER A 131 15.01 -3.75 -5.60
N PRO A 132 15.77 -4.36 -6.53
CA PRO A 132 16.89 -5.24 -6.18
C PRO A 132 17.93 -4.57 -5.26
N ARG A 133 18.09 -3.25 -5.36
CA ARG A 133 18.99 -2.48 -4.49
C ARG A 133 18.42 -2.28 -3.09
N GLU A 134 17.11 -2.11 -2.99
CA GLU A 134 16.39 -1.90 -1.72
C GLU A 134 16.20 -3.21 -0.95
N CYS A 135 16.16 -4.36 -1.62
CA CYS A 135 16.19 -5.67 -0.96
C CYS A 135 17.47 -5.87 -0.12
N ASN A 136 18.59 -5.27 -0.54
CA ASN A 136 19.87 -5.34 0.17
C ASN A 136 20.00 -4.33 1.31
N TYR A 137 18.96 -3.55 1.60
CA TYR A 137 18.97 -2.61 2.72
C TYR A 137 18.91 -3.37 4.04
N SER A 138 19.57 -2.84 5.06
CA SER A 138 19.40 -3.36 6.42
C SER A 138 17.94 -3.25 6.86
N VAL A 139 17.51 -4.08 7.82
CA VAL A 139 16.14 -4.07 8.36
C VAL A 139 15.71 -2.66 8.72
N ILE A 140 16.56 -1.91 9.44
CA ILE A 140 16.31 -0.53 9.87
C ILE A 140 16.15 0.42 8.67
N GLU A 141 16.95 0.25 7.61
CA GLU A 141 16.81 1.06 6.41
C GLU A 141 15.52 0.75 5.64
N ARG A 142 15.07 -0.51 5.64
CA ARG A 142 13.79 -0.90 5.04
C ARG A 142 12.60 -0.35 5.82
N GLU A 143 12.64 -0.42 7.15
CA GLU A 143 11.66 0.23 8.03
C GLU A 143 11.56 1.73 7.76
N CYS A 144 12.71 2.40 7.72
CA CYS A 144 12.73 3.82 7.40
C CYS A 144 12.19 4.10 5.99
N LEU A 145 12.50 3.24 5.02
CA LEU A 145 11.99 3.35 3.66
C LEU A 145 10.46 3.16 3.61
N ALA A 146 9.89 2.27 4.42
CA ALA A 146 8.44 2.10 4.55
C ALA A 146 7.76 3.38 5.02
N ILE A 147 8.32 4.03 6.05
CA ILE A 147 7.81 5.32 6.55
C ILE A 147 7.85 6.38 5.44
N ILE A 148 8.98 6.53 4.76
CA ILE A 148 9.16 7.50 3.67
C ILE A 148 8.18 7.22 2.53
N PHE A 149 8.00 5.94 2.18
CA PHE A 149 7.05 5.50 1.18
C PHE A 149 5.61 5.87 1.57
N ALA A 150 5.21 5.57 2.81
CA ALA A 150 3.87 5.86 3.32
C ALA A 150 3.57 7.36 3.29
N VAL A 151 4.47 8.18 3.85
CA VAL A 151 4.30 9.63 3.92
C VAL A 151 4.20 10.24 2.52
N ARG A 152 5.06 9.82 1.58
CA ARG A 152 5.00 10.30 0.19
C ARG A 152 3.71 9.89 -0.51
N GLN A 153 3.26 8.66 -0.29
CA GLN A 153 2.06 8.11 -0.94
C GLN A 153 0.78 8.78 -0.43
N PHE A 154 0.78 9.21 0.84
CA PHE A 154 -0.35 9.88 1.48
C PHE A 154 -0.16 11.40 1.63
N SER A 155 0.87 11.98 1.01
CA SER A 155 1.24 13.40 1.17
C SER A 155 0.07 14.37 1.00
N LYS A 156 -0.84 14.11 0.06
CA LYS A 156 -2.06 14.92 -0.15
C LYS A 156 -2.98 15.00 1.07
N PHE A 157 -3.00 13.97 1.91
CA PHE A 157 -3.78 13.92 3.15
C PHE A 157 -2.99 14.42 4.36
N LEU A 158 -1.67 14.21 4.36
CA LEU A 158 -0.81 14.51 5.49
C LEU A 158 -0.22 15.93 5.46
N ALA A 159 -0.13 16.54 4.27
CA ALA A 159 0.41 17.88 4.12
C ALA A 159 -0.40 18.88 4.97
N PHE A 160 0.34 19.77 5.65
CA PHE A 160 -0.20 20.83 6.51
C PHE A 160 -1.05 20.33 7.69
N ARG A 161 -0.94 19.06 8.07
CA ARG A 161 -1.68 18.46 9.20
C ARG A 161 -0.74 17.71 10.13
N THR A 162 -1.13 17.67 11.40
CA THR A 162 -0.49 16.79 12.37
C THR A 162 -1.13 15.42 12.32
N PHE A 163 -0.34 14.38 12.06
CA PHE A 163 -0.81 12.99 12.04
C PHE A 163 -0.05 12.11 13.04
N VAL A 164 -0.56 10.91 13.27
CA VAL A 164 0.12 9.90 14.09
C VAL A 164 0.82 8.90 13.19
N LEU A 165 2.13 8.76 13.33
CA LEU A 165 2.89 7.71 12.69
C LEU A 165 3.03 6.53 13.67
N GLN A 166 2.53 5.39 13.25
CA GLN A 166 2.50 4.16 14.01
C GLN A 166 3.47 3.15 13.36
N THR A 167 4.48 2.73 14.13
CA THR A 167 5.53 1.77 13.71
C THR A 167 5.88 0.88 14.90
N ASP A 168 6.25 -0.37 14.62
CA ASP A 168 6.62 -1.40 15.60
C ASP A 168 8.04 -1.20 16.15
N HIS A 169 8.94 -0.68 15.33
CA HIS A 169 10.31 -0.41 15.69
C HIS A 169 10.53 1.05 16.13
N LYS A 170 11.72 1.34 16.66
CA LYS A 170 12.20 2.72 16.91
C LYS A 170 13.05 3.33 15.76
N PRO A 171 12.71 3.25 14.45
CA PRO A 171 13.56 3.79 13.39
C PRO A 171 13.79 5.29 13.52
N LEU A 172 12.83 6.04 14.09
CA LEU A 172 12.90 7.49 14.14
C LEU A 172 13.77 8.04 15.28
N SER A 173 13.89 7.33 16.40
CA SER A 173 14.96 7.65 17.36
C SER A 173 16.33 7.40 16.73
N PHE A 174 16.44 6.40 15.86
CA PHE A 174 17.65 6.13 15.09
C PHE A 174 17.88 7.18 13.99
N LEU A 175 16.84 7.72 13.33
CA LEU A 175 17.01 8.83 12.38
C LEU A 175 17.64 10.05 13.05
N LYS A 176 17.28 10.37 14.31
CA LYS A 176 17.92 11.46 15.05
C LYS A 176 19.38 11.17 15.41
N VAL A 177 19.73 9.92 15.69
CA VAL A 177 21.08 9.51 16.18
C VAL A 177 22.05 9.15 15.04
N SER A 178 21.54 8.57 13.96
CA SER A 178 22.33 7.87 12.93
C SER A 178 22.24 8.50 11.55
N ALA A 179 21.30 9.43 11.31
CA ALA A 179 21.32 10.29 10.12
C ALA A 179 22.69 10.96 9.86
N PRO A 180 23.45 11.44 10.87
CA PRO A 180 24.74 12.07 10.63
C PRO A 180 25.79 11.14 10.01
N LYS A 181 25.61 9.81 10.12
CA LYS A 181 26.58 8.80 9.67
C LYS A 181 26.18 8.12 8.35
N ASN A 182 24.95 8.30 7.89
CA ASN A 182 24.44 7.68 6.66
C ASN A 182 23.68 8.72 5.83
N SER A 183 24.25 9.09 4.68
CA SER A 183 23.71 10.13 3.78
C SER A 183 22.32 9.80 3.22
N ARG A 184 21.93 8.52 3.17
CA ARG A 184 20.57 8.10 2.79
C ARG A 184 19.57 8.44 3.90
N LEU A 185 19.89 8.03 5.13
CA LEU A 185 19.06 8.31 6.31
C LEU A 185 18.94 9.81 6.57
N MET A 186 20.01 10.58 6.35
CA MET A 186 19.97 12.04 6.43
C MET A 186 18.97 12.64 5.44
N ARG A 187 19.01 12.23 4.17
CA ARG A 187 18.06 12.71 3.16
C ARG A 187 16.62 12.36 3.50
N TRP A 188 16.39 11.17 4.05
CA TRP A 188 15.07 10.74 4.49
C TRP A 188 14.58 11.55 5.70
N ALA A 189 15.44 11.78 6.70
CA ALA A 189 15.14 12.63 7.84
C ALA A 189 14.75 14.05 7.40
N LEU A 190 15.53 14.66 6.51
CA LEU A 190 15.23 15.98 5.95
C LEU A 190 13.88 15.99 5.22
N SER A 191 13.57 14.96 4.44
CA SER A 191 12.26 14.90 3.77
C SER A 191 11.08 14.70 4.71
N LEU A 192 11.30 14.22 5.94
CA LEU A 192 10.23 14.11 6.94
C LEU A 192 10.02 15.41 7.72
N GLN A 193 10.99 16.34 7.71
CA GLN A 193 10.87 17.62 8.41
C GLN A 193 9.78 18.53 7.84
N GLU A 194 9.37 18.32 6.60
CA GLU A 194 8.24 19.07 6.01
C GLU A 194 6.88 18.68 6.61
N TYR A 195 6.82 17.59 7.39
CA TYR A 195 5.60 17.07 7.99
C TYR A 195 5.59 17.23 9.51
N SER A 196 4.40 17.46 10.07
CA SER A 196 4.17 17.45 11.51
C SER A 196 3.55 16.12 11.91
N PHE A 197 4.21 15.36 12.78
CA PHE A 197 3.66 14.08 13.27
C PHE A 197 4.18 13.68 14.64
N HIS A 198 3.39 12.86 15.33
CA HIS A 198 3.77 12.19 16.56
C HIS A 198 3.99 10.70 16.29
N ILE A 199 5.01 10.13 16.92
CA ILE A 199 5.31 8.72 16.79
C ILE A 199 4.68 7.99 17.96
N VAL A 200 3.88 6.98 17.66
CA VAL A 200 3.27 6.11 18.67
C VAL A 200 3.69 4.67 18.39
N PRO A 201 4.36 3.99 19.32
CA PRO A 201 4.70 2.58 19.14
C PRO A 201 3.43 1.73 19.06
N ILE A 202 3.40 0.78 18.14
CA ILE A 202 2.32 -0.21 18.07
C ILE A 202 2.75 -1.46 18.84
N PRO A 203 1.90 -2.02 19.73
CA PRO A 203 2.10 -3.40 20.19
C PRO A 203 1.91 -4.35 19.01
N GLU A 204 2.85 -5.30 18.81
CA GLU A 204 2.97 -6.18 17.63
C GLU A 204 1.63 -6.81 17.16
N ASN A 205 0.74 -7.11 18.11
CA ASN A 205 -0.60 -7.66 17.88
C ASN A 205 -1.61 -6.73 17.19
N LYS A 206 -1.31 -5.43 17.01
CA LYS A 206 -2.17 -4.46 16.32
C LYS A 206 -1.62 -4.02 14.96
N ASN A 207 -0.39 -4.42 14.59
CA ASN A 207 0.20 -4.09 13.28
C ASN A 207 -0.16 -5.08 12.17
N VAL A 208 -1.02 -6.08 12.45
CA VAL A 208 -1.38 -7.19 11.55
C VAL A 208 -1.68 -6.74 10.12
N GLN A 209 -2.32 -5.58 9.92
CA GLN A 209 -2.60 -5.08 8.59
C GLN A 209 -1.34 -4.66 7.84
N ALA A 210 -0.46 -3.82 8.42
CA ALA A 210 0.77 -3.44 7.73
C ALA A 210 1.76 -4.62 7.62
N ASP A 211 1.81 -5.45 8.66
CA ASP A 211 2.62 -6.67 8.73
C ASP A 211 2.24 -7.70 7.65
N ALA A 212 0.94 -7.95 7.47
CA ALA A 212 0.46 -8.79 6.37
C ALA A 212 0.76 -8.17 4.99
N LEU A 213 0.66 -6.84 4.86
CA LEU A 213 0.93 -6.12 3.61
C LEU A 213 2.41 -6.14 3.21
N SER A 214 3.32 -6.20 4.16
CA SER A 214 4.75 -6.22 3.87
C SER A 214 5.22 -7.63 3.53
N ARG A 215 4.88 -8.64 4.35
CA ARG A 215 5.45 -10.00 4.33
C ARG A 215 5.11 -10.83 3.09
N LEU A 216 4.13 -10.38 2.28
CA LEU A 216 3.61 -11.12 1.14
C LEU A 216 4.05 -10.57 -0.24
N CYS A 217 4.81 -9.47 -0.27
CA CYS A 217 5.37 -8.80 -1.46
C CYS A 217 6.45 -9.55 -2.25
#